data_AF-A0A9D5IFR2-F1
#
_entry.id   AF-A0A9D5IFR2-F1
#
_cell.length_a   1.000
_cell.length_b   1.000
_cell.length_c   1.000
_cell.angle_alpha   90.00
_cell.angle_beta   90.00
_cell.angle_gamma   90.00
#
_symmetry.space_group_name_H-M   'P 1'
#
loop_
_entity.id
_entity.type
_entity.pdbx_description
1 polymer ?
#
loop_
_entity_poly.entity_id
_entity_poly.type
_entity_poly.pdbx_seq_one_letter_code
_entity_poly.pdbx_strand_id
1 'polypeptide(L)'
;MSALNNPEVGKFVNEHFVASFQKVATFKIVNGAKQGGNVAAYFCAPDGRVLHCVAGPVDAQAFLHELKWTVDTAKTCIKDSKGDGAKFKELFRTAHSEKLRQEFGIAVSPVTYDSPQAMGENDSLTYRDPTGRPLAPKLPPPPIDGPDVRLTEAKFQELQKNAAGAPGNRTAMDAKGRRVVVTNQSLVHQVMAAHSLVPIERVYGTVFENILGEKISTKPVDVVKPFTWLDKQGNRIK
;
A
#
# COMPACT_ATOMS: atom_id res chain seq x y z
N MET A 1 -8.26 -18.80 4.56
CA MET A 1 -9.37 -18.04 5.17
C MET A 1 -9.06 -16.55 4.98
N SER A 2 -10.01 -15.71 4.55
CA SER A 2 -9.75 -14.26 4.32
C SER A 2 -9.36 -13.56 5.63
N ALA A 3 -8.41 -12.62 5.60
CA ALA A 3 -7.96 -11.88 6.78
C ALA A 3 -9.12 -11.21 7.54
N LEU A 4 -10.08 -10.63 6.80
CA LEU A 4 -11.21 -9.90 7.36
C LEU A 4 -12.29 -10.81 7.98
N ASN A 5 -12.21 -12.13 7.76
CA ASN A 5 -13.14 -13.09 8.38
C ASN A 5 -12.61 -13.62 9.73
N ASN A 6 -11.42 -13.20 10.14
CA ASN A 6 -10.84 -13.63 11.40
C ASN A 6 -11.45 -12.83 12.58
N PRO A 7 -11.96 -13.48 13.64
CA PRO A 7 -12.60 -12.80 14.76
C PRO A 7 -11.67 -11.84 15.54
N GLU A 8 -10.38 -12.15 15.64
CA GLU A 8 -9.42 -11.29 16.33
C GLU A 8 -9.15 -10.01 15.55
N VAL A 9 -9.04 -10.13 14.22
CA VAL A 9 -8.96 -8.97 13.31
C VAL A 9 -10.22 -8.11 13.47
N GLY A 10 -11.41 -8.73 13.42
CA GLY A 10 -12.68 -8.00 13.57
C GLY A 10 -12.79 -7.28 14.91
N LYS A 11 -12.41 -7.93 16.01
CA LYS A 11 -12.39 -7.32 17.34
C LYS A 11 -11.44 -6.11 17.39
N PHE A 12 -10.21 -6.27 16.89
CA PHE A 12 -9.21 -5.20 16.93
C PHE A 12 -9.62 -4.01 16.04
N VAL A 13 -10.16 -4.26 14.85
CA VAL A 13 -10.68 -3.22 13.96
C VAL A 13 -11.81 -2.44 14.63
N ASN A 14 -12.78 -3.12 15.23
CA ASN A 14 -13.89 -2.45 15.92
C ASN A 14 -13.46 -1.59 17.12
N GLU A 15 -12.36 -1.96 17.78
CA GLU A 15 -11.85 -1.22 18.95
C GLU A 15 -11.12 0.07 18.55
N HIS A 16 -10.42 0.08 17.41
CA HIS A 16 -9.48 1.16 17.06
C HIS A 16 -9.82 1.93 15.78
N PHE A 17 -10.71 1.41 14.93
CA PHE A 17 -10.96 1.98 13.61
C PHE A 17 -12.44 2.08 13.28
N VAL A 18 -12.78 3.05 12.43
CA VAL A 18 -14.04 3.09 11.70
C VAL A 18 -13.76 2.63 10.28
N ALA A 19 -14.39 1.54 9.86
CA ALA A 19 -14.15 0.96 8.54
C ALA A 19 -15.15 1.51 7.50
N SER A 20 -14.62 1.91 6.35
CA SER A 20 -15.40 2.18 5.13
C SER A 20 -14.72 1.50 3.95
N PHE A 21 -15.45 1.30 2.86
CA PHE A 21 -14.88 0.72 1.64
C PHE A 21 -15.34 1.49 0.41
N GLN A 22 -14.44 1.58 -0.57
CA GLN A 22 -14.73 2.15 -1.86
C GLN A 22 -14.22 1.22 -2.96
N LYS A 23 -15.07 0.96 -3.96
CA LYS A 23 -14.68 0.22 -5.15
C LYS A 23 -14.00 1.18 -6.12
N VAL A 24 -12.70 1.01 -6.35
CA VAL A 24 -11.86 1.93 -7.15
C VAL A 24 -11.48 1.41 -8.54
N ALA A 25 -11.72 0.13 -8.82
CA ALA A 25 -11.47 -0.45 -10.14
C ALA A 25 -12.42 -1.64 -10.39
N THR A 26 -12.47 -2.05 -11.65
CA THR A 26 -13.26 -3.19 -12.11
C THR A 26 -12.33 -4.35 -12.44
N PHE A 27 -12.72 -5.56 -12.03
CA PHE A 27 -12.01 -6.78 -12.43
C PHE A 27 -12.65 -7.35 -13.69
N LYS A 28 -11.87 -8.02 -14.52
CA LYS A 28 -12.36 -8.83 -15.64
C LYS A 28 -12.20 -10.30 -15.31
N ILE A 29 -13.03 -11.14 -15.91
CA ILE A 29 -12.79 -12.59 -15.93
C ILE A 29 -12.38 -12.92 -17.36
N VAL A 30 -11.15 -13.39 -17.55
CA VAL A 30 -10.62 -13.77 -18.86
C VAL A 30 -10.27 -15.25 -18.80
N ASN A 31 -10.92 -16.06 -19.64
CA ASN A 31 -10.74 -17.51 -19.69
C ASN A 31 -10.92 -18.22 -18.32
N GLY A 32 -11.90 -17.78 -17.53
CA GLY A 32 -12.19 -18.34 -16.20
C GLY A 32 -11.26 -17.87 -15.07
N ALA A 33 -10.24 -17.06 -15.38
CA ALA A 33 -9.36 -16.45 -14.39
C ALA A 33 -9.78 -15.01 -14.08
N LYS A 34 -9.91 -14.68 -12.78
CA LYS A 34 -10.12 -13.30 -12.33
C LYS A 34 -8.84 -12.50 -12.59
N GLN A 35 -8.95 -11.47 -13.42
CA GLN A 35 -7.91 -10.48 -13.66
C GLN A 35 -8.34 -9.16 -13.00
N GLY A 36 -7.63 -8.77 -11.96
CA GLY A 36 -7.88 -7.56 -11.18
C GLY A 36 -8.71 -7.77 -9.91
N GLY A 37 -9.08 -6.67 -9.27
CA GLY A 37 -9.84 -6.68 -8.03
C GLY A 37 -8.96 -7.00 -6.82
N ASN A 38 -7.72 -6.49 -6.85
CA ASN A 38 -6.92 -6.36 -5.64
C ASN A 38 -7.61 -5.41 -4.66
N VAL A 39 -7.24 -5.59 -3.40
CA VAL A 39 -7.72 -4.78 -2.29
C VAL A 39 -6.52 -4.11 -1.67
N ALA A 40 -6.67 -2.84 -1.30
CA ALA A 40 -5.73 -2.16 -0.43
C ALA A 40 -6.51 -1.59 0.75
N ALA A 41 -5.99 -1.78 1.96
CA ALA A 41 -6.53 -1.13 3.16
C ALA A 41 -5.67 0.09 3.46
N TYR A 42 -6.30 1.24 3.72
CA TYR A 42 -5.59 2.46 4.14
C TYR A 42 -6.01 2.77 5.57
N PHE A 43 -5.03 3.03 6.43
CA PHE A 43 -5.25 3.48 7.79
C PHE A 43 -5.01 4.98 7.82
N CYS A 44 -6.06 5.75 8.07
CA CYS A 44 -6.03 7.20 7.97
C CYS A 44 -6.27 7.86 9.32
N ALA A 45 -5.73 9.06 9.47
CA ALA A 45 -6.20 10.01 10.46
C ALA A 45 -7.63 10.50 10.10
N PRO A 46 -8.37 11.11 11.06
CA PRO A 46 -9.74 11.57 10.81
C PRO A 46 -9.90 12.58 9.66
N ASP A 47 -8.82 13.25 9.27
CA ASP A 47 -8.77 14.22 8.17
C ASP A 47 -8.36 13.62 6.81
N GLY A 48 -8.27 12.30 6.70
CA GLY A 48 -7.98 11.61 5.45
C GLY A 48 -6.49 11.46 5.11
N ARG A 49 -5.59 11.93 5.98
CA ARG A 49 -4.14 11.70 5.83
C ARG A 49 -3.78 10.25 6.13
N VAL A 50 -3.02 9.62 5.25
CA VAL A 50 -2.65 8.19 5.37
C VAL A 50 -1.53 8.02 6.38
N LEU A 51 -1.78 7.22 7.42
CA LEU A 51 -0.76 6.76 8.36
C LEU A 51 0.00 5.59 7.74
N HIS A 52 -0.73 4.55 7.32
CA HIS A 52 -0.16 3.33 6.75
C HIS A 52 -1.15 2.68 5.78
N CYS A 53 -0.74 1.68 5.01
CA CYS A 53 -1.62 0.88 4.17
C CYS A 53 -1.16 -0.57 4.05
N VAL A 54 -2.07 -1.47 3.68
CA VAL A 54 -1.76 -2.85 3.35
C VAL A 54 -2.13 -3.07 1.90
N ALA A 55 -1.12 -3.34 1.07
CA ALA A 55 -1.31 -3.52 -0.37
C ALA A 55 -1.50 -5.01 -0.76
N GLY A 56 -2.69 -5.36 -1.23
CA GLY A 56 -2.99 -6.67 -1.79
C GLY A 56 -3.50 -7.66 -0.74
N PRO A 57 -3.71 -8.93 -1.14
CA PRO A 57 -4.16 -9.97 -0.24
C PRO A 57 -3.06 -10.30 0.79
N VAL A 58 -3.44 -10.37 2.05
CA VAL A 58 -2.61 -10.85 3.15
C VAL A 58 -3.43 -11.84 3.99
N ASP A 59 -2.76 -12.68 4.78
CA ASP A 59 -3.44 -13.50 5.77
C ASP A 59 -3.84 -12.68 7.02
N ALA A 60 -4.63 -13.28 7.90
CA ALA A 60 -5.14 -12.61 9.10
C ALA A 60 -4.03 -12.17 10.06
N GLN A 61 -2.96 -12.96 10.18
CA GLN A 61 -1.87 -12.68 11.11
C GLN A 61 -1.05 -11.48 10.62
N ALA A 62 -0.70 -11.47 9.34
CA ALA A 62 -0.01 -10.34 8.71
C ALA A 62 -0.87 -9.07 8.75
N PHE A 63 -2.18 -9.16 8.49
CA PHE A 63 -3.07 -8.00 8.58
C PHE A 63 -3.15 -7.45 10.01
N LEU A 64 -3.29 -8.33 11.01
CA LEU A 64 -3.33 -7.95 12.42
C LEU A 64 -1.99 -7.35 12.90
N HIS A 65 -0.87 -7.87 12.39
CA HIS A 65 0.46 -7.32 12.67
C HIS A 65 0.57 -5.87 12.21
N GLU A 66 0.14 -5.56 10.98
CA GLU A 66 0.16 -4.19 10.44
C GLU A 66 -0.83 -3.25 11.15
N LEU A 67 -2.01 -3.75 11.53
CA LEU A 67 -2.98 -3.01 12.33
C LEU A 67 -2.40 -2.58 13.68
N LYS A 68 -1.82 -3.54 14.42
CA LYS A 68 -1.21 -3.30 15.73
C LYS A 68 -0.05 -2.32 15.61
N TRP A 69 0.84 -2.56 14.64
CA TRP A 69 1.96 -1.66 14.38
C TRP A 69 1.50 -0.23 14.11
N THR A 70 0.45 -0.04 13.31
CA THR A 70 -0.09 1.29 13.00
C THR A 70 -0.60 2.01 14.25
N VAL A 71 -1.39 1.31 15.08
CA VAL A 71 -1.97 1.87 16.32
C VAL A 71 -0.87 2.21 17.33
N ASP A 72 0.07 1.29 17.56
CA ASP A 72 1.13 1.46 18.56
C ASP A 72 2.13 2.55 18.13
N THR A 73 2.45 2.61 16.85
CA THR A 73 3.29 3.67 16.28
C THR A 73 2.60 5.02 16.37
N ALA A 74 1.30 5.10 16.07
CA ALA A 74 0.54 6.35 16.21
C ALA A 74 0.51 6.84 17.66
N LYS A 75 0.24 5.96 18.63
CA LYS A 75 0.27 6.32 20.07
C LYS A 75 1.63 6.85 20.49
N THR A 76 2.70 6.17 20.09
CA THR A 76 4.09 6.58 20.40
C THR A 76 4.42 7.93 19.77
N CYS A 77 4.14 8.08 18.47
CA CYS A 77 4.41 9.33 17.76
C CYS A 77 3.58 10.51 18.32
N ILE A 78 2.32 10.31 18.70
CA ILE A 78 1.48 11.35 19.34
C ILE A 78 2.10 11.81 20.65
N LYS A 79 2.55 10.86 21.48
CA LYS A 79 3.19 11.15 22.76
C LYS A 79 4.49 11.94 22.57
N ASP A 80 5.33 11.49 21.64
CA ASP A 80 6.67 12.03 21.45
C ASP A 80 6.70 13.34 20.66
N SER A 81 5.70 13.58 19.81
CA SER A 81 5.56 14.84 19.07
C SER A 81 5.09 15.99 19.94
N LYS A 82 4.47 15.73 21.10
CA LYS A 82 3.95 16.75 22.03
C LYS A 82 3.05 17.80 21.35
N GLY A 83 2.28 17.36 20.34
CA GLY A 83 1.37 18.23 19.58
C GLY A 83 2.00 18.93 18.37
N ASP A 84 3.30 18.77 18.13
CA ASP A 84 3.96 19.26 16.92
C ASP A 84 3.66 18.34 15.72
N GLY A 85 2.87 18.85 14.77
CA GLY A 85 2.49 18.11 13.57
C GLY A 85 3.66 17.80 12.62
N ALA A 86 4.67 18.67 12.54
CA ALA A 86 5.87 18.42 11.74
C ALA A 86 6.70 17.31 12.40
N LYS A 87 6.85 17.36 13.73
CA LYS A 87 7.56 16.31 14.47
C LYS A 87 6.83 14.97 14.39
N PHE A 88 5.51 14.96 14.48
CA PHE A 88 4.70 13.75 14.31
C PHE A 88 4.96 13.11 12.93
N LYS A 89 5.02 13.92 11.87
CA LYS A 89 5.31 13.47 10.52
C LYS A 89 6.72 12.89 10.38
N GLU A 90 7.72 13.58 10.90
CA GLU A 90 9.10 13.11 10.94
C GLU A 90 9.19 11.73 11.63
N LEU A 91 8.59 11.60 12.82
CA LEU A 91 8.60 10.37 13.62
C LEU A 91 7.92 9.22 12.88
N PHE A 92 6.76 9.46 12.26
CA PHE A 92 6.02 8.40 11.56
C PHE A 92 6.77 7.92 10.30
N ARG A 93 7.35 8.84 9.53
CA ARG A 93 8.19 8.51 8.36
C ARG A 93 9.44 7.73 8.76
N THR A 94 10.06 8.13 9.87
CA THR A 94 11.18 7.41 10.47
C THR A 94 10.75 6.00 10.86
N ALA A 95 9.62 5.82 11.55
CA ALA A 95 9.11 4.51 11.96
C ALA A 95 8.89 3.56 10.76
N HIS A 96 8.40 4.06 9.62
CA HIS A 96 8.32 3.24 8.40
C HIS A 96 9.68 2.79 7.88
N SER A 97 10.67 3.70 7.84
CA SER A 97 12.04 3.35 7.42
C SER A 97 12.67 2.33 8.37
N GLU A 98 12.39 2.42 9.68
CA GLU A 98 12.91 1.49 10.67
C GLU A 98 12.26 0.12 10.57
N LYS A 99 10.93 0.04 10.37
CA LYS A 99 10.24 -1.23 10.13
C LYS A 99 10.72 -1.89 8.83
N LEU A 100 10.90 -1.09 7.76
CA LEU A 100 11.46 -1.59 6.51
C LEU A 100 12.84 -2.23 6.72
N ARG A 101 13.69 -1.56 7.49
CA ARG A 101 15.02 -2.03 7.85
C ARG A 101 14.96 -3.30 8.70
N GLN A 102 14.12 -3.32 9.73
CA GLN A 102 14.07 -4.42 10.71
C GLN A 102 13.44 -5.70 10.14
N GLU A 103 12.35 -5.58 9.39
CA GLU A 103 11.57 -6.75 8.93
C GLU A 103 11.99 -7.23 7.54
N PHE A 104 12.45 -6.34 6.67
CA PHE A 104 12.81 -6.68 5.29
C PHE A 104 14.30 -6.55 5.00
N GLY A 105 15.08 -6.01 5.94
CA GLY A 105 16.51 -5.80 5.78
C GLY A 105 16.87 -4.73 4.76
N ILE A 106 15.93 -3.85 4.41
CA ILE A 106 16.09 -2.81 3.38
C ILE A 106 16.22 -1.44 4.05
N ALA A 107 17.29 -0.72 3.76
CA ALA A 107 17.51 0.63 4.25
C ALA A 107 16.97 1.67 3.25
N VAL A 108 16.26 2.67 3.77
CA VAL A 108 15.83 3.86 3.05
C VAL A 108 15.99 5.07 3.96
N SER A 109 16.35 6.20 3.38
CA SER A 109 16.39 7.48 4.09
C SER A 109 14.98 8.10 4.13
N PRO A 110 14.39 8.34 5.32
CA PRO A 110 13.06 8.93 5.41
C PRO A 110 13.09 10.40 4.98
N VAL A 111 12.02 10.87 4.31
CA VAL A 111 11.88 12.28 3.92
C VAL A 111 11.25 13.03 5.08
N THR A 112 12.08 13.62 5.94
CA THR A 112 11.61 14.26 7.18
C THR A 112 11.01 15.65 6.98
N TYR A 113 11.31 16.29 5.84
CA TYR A 113 10.80 17.61 5.50
C TYR A 113 10.19 17.60 4.09
N ASP A 114 8.93 18.00 3.99
CA ASP A 114 8.27 18.36 2.75
C ASP A 114 7.74 19.80 2.89
N SER A 115 8.10 20.68 1.94
CA SER A 115 7.48 22.01 1.91
C SER A 115 5.96 21.83 1.74
N PRO A 116 5.12 22.58 2.48
CA PRO A 116 3.69 22.54 2.30
C PRO A 116 3.37 22.83 0.84
N GLN A 117 2.85 21.85 0.12
CA GLN A 117 2.37 22.09 -1.22
C GLN A 117 1.04 22.83 -1.10
N ALA A 118 0.92 23.98 -1.77
CA ALA A 118 -0.32 24.73 -1.80
C ALA A 118 -1.44 23.80 -2.31
N MET A 119 -2.49 23.62 -1.51
CA MET A 119 -3.70 22.94 -1.97
C MET A 119 -4.36 23.84 -3.02
N GLY A 120 -4.41 23.38 -4.27
CA GLY A 120 -5.11 24.11 -5.33
C GLY A 120 -6.62 24.03 -5.15
N GLU A 121 -7.38 24.94 -5.78
CA GLU A 121 -8.86 24.87 -5.78
C GLU A 121 -9.41 23.56 -6.39
N ASN A 122 -8.59 22.84 -7.17
CA ASN A 122 -8.92 21.54 -7.78
C ASN A 122 -8.34 20.33 -7.03
N ASP A 123 -7.87 20.52 -5.78
CA ASP A 123 -7.35 19.42 -4.98
C ASP A 123 -8.49 18.50 -4.50
N SER A 124 -8.19 17.22 -4.45
CA SER A 124 -9.09 16.06 -4.52
C SER A 124 -10.07 15.83 -3.37
N LEU A 125 -10.17 16.75 -2.40
CA LEU A 125 -11.33 16.82 -1.49
C LEU A 125 -12.62 17.22 -2.26
N THR A 126 -12.49 17.62 -3.53
CA THR A 126 -13.60 17.87 -4.46
C THR A 126 -13.67 16.78 -5.56
N TYR A 127 -14.04 15.55 -5.20
CA TYR A 127 -14.21 14.48 -6.19
C TYR A 127 -15.37 14.77 -7.17
N ARG A 128 -15.06 15.21 -8.40
CA ARG A 128 -15.74 14.89 -9.68
C ARG A 128 -14.84 15.27 -10.87
N ASP A 129 -13.93 14.39 -11.29
CA ASP A 129 -13.32 14.53 -12.63
C ASP A 129 -13.87 13.44 -13.59
N PRO A 130 -14.90 13.75 -14.41
CA PRO A 130 -15.42 12.85 -15.45
C PRO A 130 -14.49 12.73 -16.68
N THR A 131 -13.36 13.46 -16.73
CA THR A 131 -12.48 13.53 -17.92
C THR A 131 -11.40 12.45 -17.97
N GLY A 132 -11.25 11.64 -16.91
CA GLY A 132 -10.32 10.50 -16.91
C GLY A 132 -8.83 10.89 -16.85
N ARG A 133 -8.50 12.09 -16.36
CA ARG A 133 -7.12 12.43 -16.00
C ARG A 133 -6.60 11.50 -14.91
N PRO A 134 -5.27 11.26 -14.81
CA PRO A 134 -4.70 10.49 -13.71
C PRO A 134 -5.13 11.14 -12.40
N LEU A 135 -5.94 10.41 -11.63
CA LEU A 135 -6.59 10.90 -10.41
C LEU A 135 -5.60 11.29 -9.30
N ALA A 136 -4.31 10.96 -9.45
CA ALA A 136 -3.25 11.27 -8.51
C ALA A 136 -1.89 11.39 -9.23
N PRO A 137 -1.03 12.36 -8.87
CA PRO A 137 0.36 12.34 -9.31
C PRO A 137 1.07 11.10 -8.75
N LYS A 138 1.89 10.44 -9.57
CA LYS A 138 2.70 9.30 -9.11
C LYS A 138 3.74 9.80 -8.11
N LEU A 139 3.69 9.28 -6.90
CA LEU A 139 4.64 9.63 -5.86
C LEU A 139 5.91 8.79 -6.05
N PRO A 140 7.09 9.40 -6.24
CA PRO A 140 8.33 8.66 -6.30
C PRO A 140 8.64 8.10 -4.90
N PRO A 141 8.92 6.80 -4.75
CA PRO A 141 9.43 6.28 -3.49
C PRO A 141 10.85 6.83 -3.22
N PRO A 142 11.28 6.92 -1.95
CA PRO A 142 12.68 7.19 -1.63
C PRO A 142 13.57 6.07 -2.21
N PRO A 143 14.79 6.37 -2.68
CA PRO A 143 15.71 5.36 -3.16
C PRO A 143 15.96 4.26 -2.11
N ILE A 144 16.14 3.02 -2.58
CA ILE A 144 16.62 1.93 -1.71
C ILE A 144 18.12 2.11 -1.56
N ASP A 145 18.60 2.39 -0.36
CA ASP A 145 20.03 2.64 -0.10
C ASP A 145 20.85 1.34 -0.13
N GLY A 146 20.19 0.21 0.14
CA GLY A 146 20.77 -1.13 0.12
C GLY A 146 20.30 -2.00 1.29
N PRO A 147 21.00 -3.10 1.61
CA PRO A 147 20.76 -3.86 2.81
C PRO A 147 21.13 -3.03 4.05
N ASP A 148 20.47 -3.32 5.16
CA ASP A 148 20.90 -2.79 6.45
C ASP A 148 22.36 -3.17 6.73
N VAL A 149 23.20 -2.17 6.99
CA VAL A 149 24.62 -2.36 7.32
C VAL A 149 24.84 -3.16 8.61
N ARG A 150 23.80 -3.30 9.44
CA ARG A 150 23.84 -4.12 10.67
C ARG A 150 23.58 -5.60 10.41
N LEU A 151 23.05 -5.97 9.25
CA LEU A 151 22.83 -7.35 8.88
C LEU A 151 24.10 -7.96 8.32
N THR A 152 24.38 -9.20 8.70
CA THR A 152 25.38 -9.99 8.00
C THR A 152 24.88 -10.31 6.59
N GLU A 153 25.80 -10.41 5.64
CA GLU A 153 25.47 -10.76 4.25
C GLU A 153 24.68 -12.07 4.17
N ALA A 154 25.04 -13.07 4.98
CA ALA A 154 24.33 -14.34 5.05
C ALA A 154 22.86 -14.18 5.49
N LYS A 155 22.60 -13.38 6.53
CA LYS A 155 21.23 -13.12 7.02
C LYS A 155 20.42 -12.33 6.01
N PHE A 156 21.04 -11.37 5.34
CA PHE A 156 20.38 -10.64 4.26
C PHE A 156 20.00 -11.59 3.11
N GLN A 157 20.93 -12.42 2.65
CA GLN A 157 20.66 -13.40 1.59
C GLN A 157 19.56 -14.39 1.96
N GLU A 158 19.48 -14.83 3.22
CA GLU A 158 18.40 -15.67 3.72
C GLU A 158 17.03 -14.98 3.60
N LEU A 159 16.92 -13.73 4.06
CA LEU A 159 15.69 -12.92 3.92
C LEU A 159 15.29 -12.77 2.45
N GLN A 160 16.27 -12.49 1.58
CA GLN A 160 16.06 -12.34 0.15
C GLN A 160 15.60 -13.64 -0.52
N LYS A 161 16.16 -14.78 -0.11
CA LYS A 161 15.76 -16.10 -0.60
C LYS A 161 14.34 -16.46 -0.17
N ASN A 162 13.99 -16.19 1.10
CA ASN A 162 12.65 -16.42 1.62
C ASN A 162 11.63 -15.53 0.91
N ALA A 163 11.98 -14.26 0.65
CA ALA A 163 11.15 -13.35 -0.12
C ALA A 163 11.01 -13.79 -1.58
N ALA A 164 12.06 -14.31 -2.24
CA ALA A 164 12.00 -14.69 -3.66
C ALA A 164 10.95 -15.78 -3.95
N GLY A 165 10.64 -16.63 -2.97
CA GLY A 165 9.68 -17.72 -3.12
C GLY A 165 8.21 -17.31 -2.97
N ALA A 166 7.91 -16.10 -2.50
CA ALA A 166 6.54 -15.68 -2.23
C ALA A 166 5.86 -15.05 -3.46
N PRO A 167 4.59 -15.38 -3.75
CA PRO A 167 3.85 -14.84 -4.88
C PRO A 167 3.67 -13.32 -4.75
N GLY A 168 3.90 -12.59 -5.85
CA GLY A 168 3.77 -11.13 -5.89
C GLY A 168 5.05 -10.36 -5.54
N ASN A 169 6.09 -11.04 -5.05
CA ASN A 169 7.38 -10.42 -4.80
C ASN A 169 8.13 -10.18 -6.12
N ARG A 170 8.92 -9.10 -6.16
CA ARG A 170 9.62 -8.64 -7.36
C ARG A 170 11.02 -8.15 -7.03
N THR A 171 11.85 -7.99 -8.04
CA THR A 171 13.19 -7.44 -7.87
C THR A 171 13.19 -5.94 -8.12
N ALA A 172 13.78 -5.18 -7.22
CA ALA A 172 14.12 -3.78 -7.37
C ALA A 172 15.65 -3.60 -7.35
N MET A 173 16.12 -2.47 -7.85
CA MET A 173 17.53 -2.10 -7.79
C MET A 173 17.75 -1.16 -6.60
N ASP A 174 18.80 -1.40 -5.82
CA ASP A 174 19.27 -0.43 -4.84
C ASP A 174 20.08 0.70 -5.51
N ALA A 175 20.46 1.71 -4.73
CA ALA A 175 21.23 2.87 -5.16
C ALA A 175 22.63 2.49 -5.70
N LYS A 176 23.12 1.29 -5.38
CA LYS A 176 24.39 0.73 -5.85
C LYS A 176 24.21 -0.26 -7.01
N GLY A 177 23.00 -0.40 -7.54
CA GLY A 177 22.68 -1.31 -8.64
C GLY A 177 22.57 -2.78 -8.25
N ARG A 178 22.52 -3.12 -6.95
CA ARG A 178 22.28 -4.50 -6.49
C ARG A 178 20.80 -4.83 -6.59
N ARG A 179 20.52 -6.09 -6.93
CA ARG A 179 19.16 -6.64 -6.99
C ARG A 179 18.69 -7.00 -5.59
N VAL A 180 17.53 -6.46 -5.21
CA VAL A 180 16.86 -6.72 -3.94
C VAL A 180 15.44 -7.18 -4.23
N VAL A 181 15.04 -8.30 -3.66
CA VAL A 181 13.66 -8.78 -3.62
C VAL A 181 12.87 -7.90 -2.65
N VAL A 182 11.78 -7.35 -3.18
CA VAL A 182 10.85 -6.48 -2.49
C VAL A 182 9.46 -7.10 -2.52
N THR A 183 8.75 -6.99 -1.40
CA THR A 183 7.37 -7.41 -1.23
C THR A 183 6.43 -6.22 -1.39
N ASN A 184 5.13 -6.45 -1.54
CA ASN A 184 4.16 -5.35 -1.54
C ASN A 184 4.25 -4.52 -0.26
N GLN A 185 4.38 -5.17 0.90
CA GLN A 185 4.47 -4.47 2.18
C GLN A 185 5.80 -3.71 2.32
N SER A 186 6.92 -4.29 1.87
CA SER A 186 8.20 -3.57 1.91
C SER A 186 8.16 -2.29 1.06
N LEU A 187 7.47 -2.35 -0.09
CA LEU A 187 7.27 -1.19 -0.96
C LEU A 187 6.29 -0.17 -0.38
N VAL A 188 5.28 -0.62 0.37
CA VAL A 188 4.46 0.30 1.16
C VAL A 188 5.31 1.05 2.17
N HIS A 189 6.11 0.35 2.99
CA HIS A 189 6.96 1.03 3.97
C HIS A 189 7.97 1.96 3.31
N GLN A 190 8.51 1.59 2.14
CA GLN A 190 9.35 2.47 1.34
C GLN A 190 8.59 3.75 0.95
N VAL A 191 7.40 3.66 0.34
CA VAL A 191 6.61 4.83 -0.06
C VAL A 191 6.23 5.66 1.16
N MET A 192 5.78 5.03 2.25
CA MET A 192 5.34 5.70 3.48
C MET A 192 6.51 6.36 4.25
N ALA A 193 7.75 5.89 4.09
CA ALA A 193 8.93 6.56 4.63
C ALA A 193 9.15 7.97 4.01
N ALA A 194 8.56 8.25 2.85
CA ALA A 194 8.56 9.58 2.26
C ALA A 194 7.20 10.29 2.30
N HIS A 195 6.11 9.53 2.21
CA HIS A 195 4.78 10.08 1.92
C HIS A 195 3.72 9.74 2.98
N SER A 196 4.10 9.26 4.17
CA SER A 196 3.13 9.19 5.27
C SER A 196 2.63 10.59 5.62
N LEU A 197 1.38 10.63 6.06
CA LEU A 197 0.56 11.81 6.34
C LEU A 197 0.24 12.68 5.13
N VAL A 198 0.42 12.15 3.93
CA VAL A 198 -0.12 12.74 2.70
C VAL A 198 -1.59 12.30 2.56
N PRO A 199 -2.48 13.16 2.02
CA PRO A 199 -3.86 12.79 1.74
C PRO A 199 -3.99 11.53 0.87
N ILE A 200 -5.00 10.69 1.14
CA ILE A 200 -5.19 9.37 0.51
C ILE A 200 -5.23 9.42 -1.01
N GLU A 201 -5.89 10.42 -1.57
CA GLU A 201 -5.90 10.77 -3.00
C GLU A 201 -4.53 10.79 -3.67
N ARG A 202 -3.44 11.15 -2.99
CA ARG A 202 -2.11 11.23 -3.62
C ARG A 202 -1.38 9.89 -3.51
N VAL A 203 -1.65 9.16 -2.44
CA VAL A 203 -1.00 7.89 -2.14
C VAL A 203 -1.63 6.75 -2.94
N TYR A 204 -2.96 6.73 -3.06
CA TYR A 204 -3.66 5.55 -3.56
C TYR A 204 -3.28 5.19 -5.00
N GLY A 205 -3.03 6.20 -5.85
CA GLY A 205 -2.54 6.04 -7.22
C GLY A 205 -1.24 5.23 -7.27
N THR A 206 -0.32 5.56 -6.38
CA THR A 206 0.98 4.90 -6.28
C THR A 206 0.84 3.46 -5.78
N VAL A 207 -0.03 3.22 -4.81
CA VAL A 207 -0.26 1.86 -4.28
C VAL A 207 -0.89 0.95 -5.35
N PHE A 208 -1.95 1.38 -6.02
CA PHE A 208 -2.57 0.54 -7.04
C PHE A 208 -1.70 0.37 -8.28
N GLU A 209 -1.22 1.47 -8.88
CA GLU A 209 -0.49 1.37 -10.14
C GLU A 209 0.93 0.85 -9.98
N ASN A 210 1.66 1.33 -8.96
CA ASN A 210 3.07 0.99 -8.82
C ASN A 210 3.26 -0.23 -7.93
N ILE A 211 2.50 -0.40 -6.85
CA ILE A 211 2.63 -1.57 -5.96
C ILE A 211 1.89 -2.77 -6.52
N LEU A 212 0.58 -2.63 -6.74
CA LEU A 212 -0.27 -3.75 -7.16
C LEU A 212 -0.26 -4.02 -8.66
N GLY A 213 0.32 -3.11 -9.46
CA GLY A 213 0.34 -3.23 -10.91
C GLY A 213 -1.04 -3.10 -11.56
N GLU A 214 -2.02 -2.55 -10.85
CA GLU A 214 -3.38 -2.36 -11.33
C GLU A 214 -3.62 -0.93 -11.78
N LYS A 215 -4.14 -0.78 -13.00
CA LYS A 215 -4.58 0.53 -13.50
C LYS A 215 -5.89 0.92 -12.83
N ILE A 216 -5.89 2.09 -12.18
CA ILE A 216 -7.12 2.70 -11.68
C ILE A 216 -7.95 3.10 -12.90
N SER A 217 -9.22 2.68 -12.91
CA SER A 217 -10.13 3.00 -13.99
C SER A 217 -11.50 3.35 -13.42
N THR A 218 -12.04 4.48 -13.87
CA THR A 218 -13.42 4.89 -13.63
C THR A 218 -14.40 4.21 -14.59
N LYS A 219 -13.92 3.36 -15.51
CA LYS A 219 -14.77 2.69 -16.49
C LYS A 219 -15.66 1.63 -15.80
N PRO A 220 -16.92 1.46 -16.26
CA PRO A 220 -17.81 0.40 -15.78
C PRO A 220 -17.20 -1.00 -15.95
N VAL A 221 -17.71 -1.98 -15.20
CA VAL A 221 -17.22 -3.37 -15.26
C VAL A 221 -17.51 -3.92 -16.64
N ASP A 222 -16.46 -4.36 -17.35
CA ASP A 222 -16.59 -4.97 -18.66
C ASP A 222 -16.51 -6.50 -18.51
N VAL A 223 -17.68 -7.15 -18.56
CA VAL A 223 -17.79 -8.60 -18.46
C VAL A 223 -17.65 -9.21 -19.84
N VAL A 224 -16.41 -9.49 -20.24
CA VAL A 224 -16.07 -9.93 -21.61
C VAL A 224 -16.71 -11.27 -21.98
N LYS A 225 -17.05 -12.14 -21.00
CA LYS A 225 -17.91 -13.33 -21.13
C LYS A 225 -18.41 -13.75 -19.73
N PRO A 226 -19.67 -13.45 -19.34
CA PRO A 226 -20.17 -13.77 -17.99
C PRO A 226 -20.31 -15.27 -17.76
N PHE A 227 -20.54 -16.05 -18.82
CA PHE A 227 -20.88 -17.45 -18.76
C PHE A 227 -20.09 -18.24 -19.81
N THR A 228 -19.33 -19.25 -19.37
CA THR A 228 -18.52 -20.11 -20.25
C THR A 228 -19.37 -20.97 -21.19
N TRP A 229 -20.64 -21.14 -20.86
CA TRP A 229 -21.62 -21.86 -21.68
C TRP A 229 -22.41 -20.95 -22.62
N LEU A 230 -22.11 -19.65 -22.72
CA LEU A 230 -22.72 -18.75 -23.70
C LEU A 230 -21.69 -18.26 -24.73
N ASP A 231 -22.08 -18.22 -26.00
CA ASP A 231 -21.30 -17.59 -27.06
C ASP A 231 -21.37 -16.04 -26.97
N LYS A 232 -20.68 -15.33 -27.87
CA LYS A 232 -20.67 -13.86 -27.87
C LYS A 232 -22.04 -13.25 -28.23
N GLN A 233 -22.95 -14.04 -28.77
CA GLN A 233 -24.31 -13.68 -29.17
C GLN A 233 -25.35 -14.05 -28.10
N GLY A 234 -24.93 -14.67 -27.00
CA GLY A 234 -25.79 -15.09 -25.90
C GLY A 234 -26.45 -16.46 -26.10
N ASN A 235 -26.04 -17.25 -27.09
CA ASN A 235 -26.55 -18.61 -27.29
C ASN A 235 -25.80 -19.62 -26.43
N ARG A 236 -26.48 -20.68 -25.99
CA ARG A 236 -25.83 -21.79 -25.30
C ARG A 236 -24.86 -22.54 -26.23
N ILE A 237 -23.60 -22.63 -25.84
CA ILE A 237 -22.62 -23.50 -26.48
C ILE A 237 -22.96 -24.93 -26.04
N LYS A 238 -23.31 -25.80 -27.00
CA LYS A 238 -23.57 -27.23 -26.77
C LYS A 238 -22.28 -27.96 -26.42
#